data_AF-A0A2I9EDI4-F1
#
_entry.id   AF-A0A2I9EDI4-F1
#
_cell.length_a   1.000
_cell.length_b   1.000
_cell.length_c   1.000
_cell.angle_alpha   90.00
_cell.angle_beta   90.00
_cell.angle_gamma   90.00
#
_symmetry.space_group_name_H-M   'P 1'
#
loop_
_entity.id
_entity.type
_entity.pdbx_description
1 polymer ?
#
loop_
_entity_poly.entity_id
_entity_poly.type
_entity_poly.pdbx_seq_one_letter_code
_entity_poly.pdbx_strand_id
1 'polypeptide(L)'
;MATKPGAQEYYNSIFELYAEWGVDFIKIDDLSAPIYHNDEMELIRKAIDKCGRKIVFSTSPGETPIEAASHVSEKANMWRMVNDVWIAGGMLST
;
A
#
# COMPACT_ATOMS: atom_id res chain seq x y z
N MET A 1 7.02 14.04 1.58
CA MET A 1 8.39 13.49 1.76
C MET A 1 8.93 12.82 0.50
N ALA A 2 8.07 12.25 -0.35
CA ALA A 2 8.46 11.50 -1.55
C ALA A 2 9.38 12.23 -2.55
N THR A 3 9.41 13.56 -2.54
CA THR A 3 10.23 14.38 -3.45
C THR A 3 11.65 14.66 -2.95
N LYS A 4 12.02 14.18 -1.76
CA LYS A 4 13.35 14.43 -1.19
C LYS A 4 14.39 13.45 -1.77
N PRO A 5 15.63 13.90 -2.00
CA PRO A 5 16.72 12.98 -2.34
C PRO A 5 16.85 11.87 -1.31
N GLY A 6 17.01 10.62 -1.75
CA GLY A 6 17.09 9.44 -0.87
C GLY A 6 15.74 8.76 -0.59
N ALA A 7 14.60 9.38 -0.93
CA ALA A 7 13.29 8.80 -0.64
C ALA A 7 13.04 7.49 -1.39
N GLN A 8 13.36 7.44 -2.70
CA GLN A 8 13.21 6.21 -3.48
C GLN A 8 14.22 5.14 -3.05
N GLU A 9 15.45 5.53 -2.74
CA GLU A 9 16.51 4.65 -2.28
C GLU A 9 16.14 3.98 -0.95
N TYR A 10 15.44 4.70 -0.06
CA TYR A 10 14.92 4.14 1.18
C TYR A 10 13.87 3.05 0.92
N TYR A 11 12.84 3.29 0.09
CA TYR A 11 11.88 2.21 -0.23
C TYR A 11 12.55 1.04 -0.94
N ASN A 12 13.49 1.30 -1.85
CA ASN A 12 14.23 0.23 -2.52
C ASN A 12 14.93 -0.68 -1.51
N SER A 13 15.64 -0.13 -0.52
CA SER A 13 16.37 -0.94 0.45
C SER A 13 15.45 -1.77 1.35
N ILE A 14 14.27 -1.25 1.69
CA ILE A 14 13.25 -1.98 2.45
C ILE A 14 12.71 -3.17 1.64
N PHE A 15 12.40 -2.96 0.36
CA PHE A 15 11.88 -4.04 -0.49
C PHE A 15 12.95 -5.04 -0.93
N GLU A 16 14.22 -4.63 -1.07
CA GLU A 16 15.36 -5.53 -1.22
C GLU A 16 15.47 -6.46 -0.01
N LEU A 17 15.39 -5.92 1.22
CA LEU A 17 15.39 -6.73 2.45
C LEU A 17 14.20 -7.70 2.51
N TYR A 18 13.00 -7.25 2.16
CA TYR A 18 11.82 -8.11 2.14
C TYR A 18 11.91 -9.20 1.08
N ALA A 19 12.54 -8.91 -0.07
CA ALA A 19 12.82 -9.92 -1.09
C ALA A 19 13.82 -10.96 -0.60
N GLU A 20 14.87 -10.56 0.12
CA GLU A 20 15.84 -11.46 0.76
C GLU A 20 15.17 -12.39 1.79
N TRP A 21 14.19 -11.88 2.54
CA TRP A 21 13.40 -12.68 3.48
C TRP A 21 12.38 -13.60 2.80
N GLY A 22 12.19 -13.45 1.49
CA GLY A 22 11.22 -14.23 0.74
C GLY A 22 9.77 -13.80 0.97
N VAL A 23 9.52 -12.54 1.36
CA VAL A 23 8.15 -11.99 1.52
C VAL A 23 7.42 -12.01 0.18
N ASP A 24 6.18 -12.51 0.16
CA ASP A 24 5.33 -12.57 -1.05
C ASP A 24 4.14 -11.61 -1.01
N PHE A 25 3.88 -11.01 0.16
CA PHE A 25 2.72 -10.17 0.40
C PHE A 25 3.08 -9.05 1.37
N ILE A 26 2.69 -7.81 1.03
CA ILE A 26 2.82 -6.67 1.93
C ILE A 26 1.47 -5.95 2.04
N LYS A 27 1.08 -5.65 3.27
CA LYS A 27 0.01 -4.70 3.59
C LYS A 27 0.65 -3.45 4.19
N ILE A 28 0.42 -2.30 3.57
CA ILE A 28 0.96 -1.02 4.06
C ILE A 28 -0.20 -0.15 4.52
N ASP A 29 -0.10 0.30 5.76
CA ASP A 29 -1.07 1.17 6.42
C ASP A 29 -0.77 2.65 6.16
N ASP A 30 -1.74 3.51 6.50
CA ASP A 30 -1.66 4.98 6.35
C ASP A 30 -1.44 5.47 4.90
N LEU A 31 -1.94 4.72 3.90
CA LEU A 31 -1.84 5.11 2.49
C LEU A 31 -3.14 5.64 1.90
N SER A 32 -4.28 5.16 2.41
CA SER A 32 -5.57 5.30 1.71
C SER A 32 -6.54 6.27 2.39
N ALA A 33 -6.53 6.39 3.71
CA ALA A 33 -7.39 7.29 4.46
C ALA A 33 -6.72 7.71 5.79
N PRO A 34 -7.00 8.91 6.32
CA PRO A 34 -7.92 9.94 5.82
C PRO A 34 -7.35 10.77 4.65
N ILE A 35 -6.05 10.65 4.39
CA ILE A 35 -5.37 11.29 3.26
C ILE A 35 -4.90 10.20 2.31
N TYR A 36 -5.05 10.43 1.01
CA TYR A 36 -4.58 9.50 -0.01
C TYR A 36 -3.14 9.83 -0.42
N HIS A 37 -2.19 8.97 -0.07
CA HIS A 37 -0.76 9.20 -0.25
C HIS A 37 -0.26 8.74 -1.62
N ASN A 38 -0.76 9.38 -2.70
CA ASN A 38 -0.40 9.06 -4.10
C ASN A 38 1.12 9.00 -4.34
N ASP A 39 1.87 10.04 -3.93
CA ASP A 39 3.31 10.09 -4.19
C ASP A 39 4.06 8.92 -3.55
N GLU A 40 3.62 8.46 -2.37
CA GLU A 40 4.26 7.37 -1.65
C GLU A 40 3.95 6.01 -2.29
N MET A 41 2.71 5.83 -2.77
CA MET A 41 2.34 4.66 -3.55
C MET A 41 3.19 4.49 -4.81
N GLU A 42 3.58 5.60 -5.46
CA GLU A 42 4.49 5.56 -6.62
C GLU A 42 5.88 5.04 -6.24
N LEU A 43 6.42 5.48 -5.09
CA LEU A 43 7.72 5.00 -4.60
C LEU A 43 7.68 3.51 -4.24
N ILE A 44 6.62 3.10 -3.55
CA ILE A 44 6.38 1.71 -3.14
C ILE A 44 6.25 0.80 -4.36
N ARG A 45 5.43 1.19 -5.35
CA ARG A 45 5.23 0.41 -6.57
C ARG A 45 6.55 0.17 -7.29
N LYS A 46 7.33 1.24 -7.50
CA LYS A 46 8.66 1.17 -8.12
C LYS A 46 9.62 0.28 -7.35
N ALA A 47 9.61 0.35 -6.02
CA ALA A 47 10.49 -0.46 -5.18
C ALA A 47 10.13 -1.96 -5.27
N ILE A 48 8.84 -2.30 -5.25
CA ILE A 48 8.40 -3.69 -5.47
C ILE A 48 8.81 -4.17 -6.86
N ASP A 49 8.61 -3.37 -7.91
CA ASP A 49 8.97 -3.76 -9.28
C ASP A 49 10.48 -3.96 -9.45
N LYS A 50 11.29 -3.23 -8.68
CA LYS A 50 12.75 -3.30 -8.70
C LYS A 50 13.33 -4.47 -7.90
N CYS A 51 12.68 -4.90 -6.81
CA CYS A 51 13.28 -5.86 -5.86
C CYS A 51 13.50 -7.28 -6.40
N GLY A 52 13.07 -7.57 -7.64
CA GLY A 52 13.29 -8.86 -8.31
C GLY A 52 12.41 -10.01 -7.80
N ARG A 53 11.52 -9.76 -6.82
CA ARG A 53 10.54 -10.71 -6.30
C ARG A 53 9.11 -10.22 -6.57
N LYS A 54 8.21 -11.16 -6.87
CA LYS A 54 6.78 -10.86 -6.98
C LYS A 54 6.19 -10.70 -5.58
N ILE A 55 5.86 -9.47 -5.21
CA ILE A 55 5.21 -9.15 -3.93
C ILE A 55 3.84 -8.55 -4.22
N VAL A 56 2.79 -9.17 -3.65
CA VAL A 56 1.42 -8.65 -3.71
C VAL A 56 1.31 -7.42 -2.81
N PHE A 57 0.75 -6.33 -3.34
CA PHE A 57 0.62 -5.06 -2.65
C PHE A 57 -0.82 -4.76 -2.23
N SER A 58 -1.05 -4.69 -0.91
CA SER A 58 -2.31 -4.29 -0.27
C SER A 58 -2.20 -2.94 0.41
N THR A 59 -3.19 -2.05 0.25
CA THR A 59 -3.26 -0.74 0.94
C THR A 59 -4.28 -0.72 2.08
N SER A 60 -4.00 0.05 3.14
CA SER A 60 -4.93 0.37 4.24
C SER A 60 -4.63 1.76 4.83
N PRO A 61 -5.47 2.31 5.72
CA PRO A 61 -6.84 1.88 6.05
C PRO A 61 -7.84 2.27 4.96
N GLY A 62 -9.10 1.85 5.10
CA GLY A 62 -10.18 2.30 4.22
C GLY A 62 -11.00 3.43 4.85
N GLU A 63 -11.92 4.05 4.14
CA GLU A 63 -12.25 3.79 2.74
C GLU A 63 -11.24 4.45 1.79
N THR A 64 -10.74 3.71 0.81
CA THR A 64 -10.00 4.32 -0.30
C THR A 64 -10.93 5.24 -1.09
N PRO A 65 -10.58 6.52 -1.33
CA PRO A 65 -11.42 7.45 -2.07
C PRO A 65 -11.79 6.94 -3.46
N ILE A 66 -13.05 7.12 -3.88
CA ILE A 66 -13.54 6.69 -5.19
C ILE A 66 -12.80 7.42 -6.31
N GLU A 67 -12.43 8.68 -6.08
CA GLU A 67 -11.67 9.50 -7.02
C GLU A 67 -10.28 8.93 -7.30
N ALA A 68 -9.75 8.13 -6.36
CA ALA A 68 -8.47 7.45 -6.49
C ALA A 68 -8.60 6.04 -7.10
N ALA A 69 -9.80 5.59 -7.50
CA ALA A 69 -10.05 4.22 -7.96
C ALA A 69 -9.14 3.78 -9.11
N SER A 70 -8.96 4.63 -10.15
CA SER A 70 -8.05 4.32 -11.26
C SER A 70 -6.63 4.14 -10.75
N HIS A 71 -6.14 5.10 -9.98
CA HIS A 71 -4.77 5.10 -9.47
C HIS A 71 -4.49 3.91 -8.55
N VAL A 72 -5.37 3.62 -7.57
CA VAL A 72 -5.17 2.47 -6.68
C VAL A 72 -5.20 1.15 -7.43
N SER A 73 -6.06 1.01 -8.45
CA SER A 73 -6.17 -0.21 -9.25
C SER A 73 -4.95 -0.45 -10.15
N GLU A 74 -4.24 0.61 -10.55
CA GLU A 74 -3.03 0.53 -11.36
C GLU A 74 -1.79 0.19 -10.51
N LYS A 75 -1.75 0.64 -9.24
CA LYS A 75 -0.56 0.51 -8.37
C LYS A 75 -0.64 -0.66 -7.41
N ALA A 76 -1.82 -0.96 -6.87
CA ALA A 76 -2.01 -1.99 -5.86
C ALA A 76 -2.76 -3.21 -6.41
N ASN A 77 -2.55 -4.36 -5.78
CA ASN A 77 -3.30 -5.58 -6.10
C ASN A 77 -4.63 -5.64 -5.34
N MET A 78 -4.71 -4.97 -4.18
CA MET A 78 -5.92 -4.86 -3.38
C MET A 78 -5.88 -3.63 -2.47
N TRP A 79 -7.05 -3.13 -2.07
CA TRP A 79 -7.21 -1.96 -1.22
C TRP A 79 -8.42 -2.09 -0.31
N ARG A 80 -8.42 -1.35 0.79
CA ARG A 80 -9.50 -1.40 1.79
C ARG A 80 -10.66 -0.49 1.38
N MET A 81 -11.82 -1.09 1.14
CA MET A 81 -13.06 -0.33 0.91
C MET A 81 -13.69 0.22 2.19
N VAL A 82 -13.24 -0.25 3.37
CA VAL A 82 -13.76 0.16 4.67
C VAL A 82 -12.64 0.26 5.70
N ASN A 83 -12.90 1.06 6.75
CA ASN A 83 -12.09 1.12 7.98
C ASN A 83 -11.91 -0.26 8.64
N ASP A 84 -11.18 -0.33 9.74
CA ASP A 84 -10.98 -1.58 10.48
C ASP A 84 -12.30 -2.26 10.84
N VAL A 85 -12.43 -3.51 10.39
CA VAL A 85 -13.61 -4.33 10.62
C VAL A 85 -13.42 -5.06 11.94
N TRP A 86 -14.34 -4.81 12.88
CA TRP A 86 -14.37 -5.45 14.19
C TRP A 86 -15.72 -6.13 14.43
N ILE A 87 -15.72 -7.29 15.08
CA ILE A 87 -16.93 -7.94 15.62
C ILE A 87 -17.26 -7.27 16.97
N ALA A 88 -17.72 -6.03 16.90
CA ALA A 88 -18.31 -5.31 18.02
C ALA A 88 -19.60 -4.66 17.53
N GLY A 89 -20.70 -5.41 17.62
CA GLY A 89 -22.08 -4.91 17.66
C GLY A 89 -22.65 -4.06 16.51
N GLY A 90 -21.97 -3.79 15.39
CA GLY A 90 -22.55 -2.89 14.37
C GLY A 90 -22.03 -2.91 12.94
N MET A 91 -20.83 -3.43 12.63
CA MET A 91 -20.31 -3.38 11.23
C MET A 91 -20.81 -4.51 10.33
N LEU A 92 -21.26 -5.63 10.91
CA LEU A 92 -21.80 -6.79 10.19
C LEU A 92 -23.06 -7.27 10.92
N SER A 93 -24.11 -6.44 10.94
CA SER A 93 -25.45 -6.90 11.32
C SER A 93 -26.12 -7.52 10.09
N THR A 94 -26.37 -8.82 10.11
CA THR A 94 -27.25 -9.50 9.14
C THR A 94 -28.70 -9.11 9.35
#